data_AF-A0A353H2V1-F1
#
_entry.id   AF-A0A353H2V1-F1
#
_cell.length_a   1.000
_cell.length_b   1.000
_cell.length_c   1.000
_cell.angle_alpha   90.00
_cell.angle_beta   90.00
_cell.angle_gamma   90.00
#
_symmetry.space_group_name_H-M   'P 1'
#
loop_
_entity.id
_entity.type
_entity.pdbx_description
1 polymer ?
#
loop_
_entity_poly.entity_id
_entity_poly.type
_entity_poly.pdbx_seq_one_letter_code
_entity_poly.pdbx_strand_id
1 'polypeptide(L)'
;GVSVERILEAEQAMKFPNMCTVQIIFNMFRQKPADHFLAEAKQKEVGVIVRVPLASGLLTGKMTRQTNFAPDDHRSYNRHGEAFDRGETFSGVDFETGLAAVEELRPLVPPNATMAQMALRWILMFDGVSCIIPGARRPSQAEDNIAAVNLPPLSPETMESVKSIYDQFLRAKVHSLW
;
A
#
# COMPACT_ATOMS: atom_id res chain seq x y z
N GLY A 1 -3.13 3.33 20.32
CA GLY A 1 -3.06 2.48 19.13
C GLY A 1 -1.70 1.83 19.02
N VAL A 2 -1.53 0.91 18.08
CA VAL A 2 -0.27 0.21 17.79
C VAL A 2 0.14 0.42 16.34
N SER A 3 1.43 0.30 16.03
CA SER A 3 1.92 0.15 14.66
C SER A 3 2.54 -1.22 14.53
N VAL A 4 2.10 -2.00 13.55
CA VAL A 4 2.48 -3.39 13.39
C VAL A 4 2.82 -3.70 11.94
N GLU A 5 3.44 -4.85 11.73
CA GLU A 5 3.76 -5.34 10.40
C GLU A 5 2.78 -6.43 10.00
N ARG A 6 2.58 -7.41 10.88
CA ARG A 6 1.80 -8.61 10.55
C ARG A 6 0.38 -8.48 11.02
N ILE A 7 -0.55 -9.08 10.26
CA ILE A 7 -1.96 -9.14 10.66
C ILE A 7 -2.12 -9.85 12.01
N LEU A 8 -1.35 -10.90 12.28
CA LEU A 8 -1.41 -11.62 13.56
C LEU A 8 -1.07 -10.72 14.76
N GLU A 9 -0.17 -9.75 14.59
CA GLU A 9 0.16 -8.76 15.63
C GLU A 9 -1.00 -7.79 15.84
N ALA A 10 -1.62 -7.35 14.75
CA ALA A 10 -2.80 -6.49 14.78
C ALA A 10 -3.98 -7.18 15.51
N GLU A 11 -4.28 -8.42 15.14
CA GLU A 11 -5.31 -9.24 15.79
C GLU A 11 -5.06 -9.43 17.28
N GLN A 12 -3.80 -9.72 17.65
CA GLN A 12 -3.44 -9.88 19.05
C GLN A 12 -3.59 -8.56 19.81
N ALA A 13 -3.22 -7.43 19.21
CA ALA A 13 -3.39 -6.11 19.79
C ALA A 13 -4.88 -5.77 20.00
N MET A 14 -5.74 -6.11 19.03
CA MET A 14 -7.20 -5.89 19.11
C MET A 14 -7.93 -6.78 20.14
N LYS A 15 -7.22 -7.64 20.89
CA LYS A 15 -7.79 -8.37 22.05
C LYS A 15 -7.69 -7.57 23.34
N PHE A 16 -6.84 -6.55 23.40
CA PHE A 16 -6.69 -5.72 24.60
C PHE A 16 -7.78 -4.65 24.67
N PRO A 17 -8.28 -4.34 25.89
CA PRO A 17 -9.27 -3.28 26.05
C PRO A 17 -8.69 -1.92 25.64
N ASN A 18 -9.57 -1.01 25.20
CA ASN A 18 -9.23 0.36 24.80
C ASN A 18 -8.28 0.47 23.58
N MET A 19 -8.24 -0.56 22.72
CA MET A 19 -7.54 -0.45 21.45
C MET A 19 -8.29 0.49 20.50
N CYS A 20 -7.77 1.69 20.26
CA CYS A 20 -8.44 2.67 19.39
C CYS A 20 -8.02 2.60 17.92
N THR A 21 -6.73 2.33 17.65
CA THR A 21 -6.19 2.40 16.29
C THR A 21 -5.08 1.38 16.05
N VAL A 22 -5.02 0.87 14.83
CA VAL A 22 -3.92 0.06 14.30
C VAL A 22 -3.34 0.76 13.07
N GLN A 23 -2.02 0.93 13.04
CA GLN A 23 -1.29 1.36 11.86
C GLN A 23 -0.65 0.15 11.19
N ILE A 24 -0.94 -0.09 9.90
CA ILE A 24 -0.49 -1.27 9.17
C ILE A 24 -0.20 -0.94 7.70
N ILE A 25 0.69 -1.71 7.06
CA ILE A 25 0.95 -1.56 5.63
C ILE A 25 -0.19 -2.18 4.83
N PHE A 26 -0.79 -1.39 3.96
CA PHE A 26 -1.80 -1.84 3.01
C PHE A 26 -1.70 -1.01 1.73
N ASN A 27 -1.61 -1.69 0.59
CA ASN A 27 -1.57 -1.10 -0.75
C ASN A 27 -1.78 -2.20 -1.79
N MET A 28 -1.80 -1.83 -3.08
CA MET A 28 -1.99 -2.79 -4.18
C MET A 28 -0.97 -3.93 -4.20
N PHE A 29 0.20 -3.77 -3.57
CA PHE A 29 1.26 -4.79 -3.47
C PHE A 29 1.28 -5.54 -2.13
N ARG A 30 0.42 -5.18 -1.17
CA ARG A 30 0.27 -5.85 0.13
C ARG A 30 -1.19 -5.87 0.52
N GLN A 31 -1.92 -6.85 -0.01
CA GLN A 31 -3.39 -6.91 0.07
C GLN A 31 -3.93 -7.76 1.22
N LYS A 32 -3.08 -8.53 1.93
CA LYS A 32 -3.52 -9.43 3.01
C LYS A 32 -4.47 -8.79 4.05
N PRO A 33 -4.27 -7.51 4.47
CA PRO A 33 -5.22 -6.86 5.37
C PRO A 33 -6.69 -6.90 4.91
N ALA A 34 -6.93 -6.95 3.59
CA ALA A 34 -8.28 -7.01 3.02
C ALA A 34 -8.97 -8.37 3.16
N ASP A 35 -8.25 -9.46 3.44
CA ASP A 35 -8.86 -10.80 3.51
C ASP A 35 -9.85 -10.91 4.67
N HIS A 36 -9.48 -10.40 5.85
CA HIS A 36 -10.35 -10.41 7.04
C HIS A 36 -10.06 -9.30 8.05
N PHE A 37 -8.80 -8.86 8.17
CA PHE A 37 -8.40 -7.87 9.19
C PHE A 37 -9.19 -6.56 9.12
N LEU A 38 -9.37 -5.98 7.93
CA LEU A 38 -10.11 -4.73 7.78
C LEU A 38 -11.58 -4.86 8.24
N ALA A 39 -12.21 -6.02 7.99
CA ALA A 39 -13.57 -6.30 8.44
C ALA A 39 -13.63 -6.46 9.97
N GLU A 40 -12.66 -7.17 10.56
CA GLU A 40 -12.58 -7.35 12.02
C GLU A 40 -12.34 -6.02 12.74
N ALA A 41 -11.39 -5.20 12.25
CA ALA A 41 -11.11 -3.90 12.82
C ALA A 41 -12.37 -3.01 12.81
N LYS A 42 -13.12 -3.02 11.71
CA LYS A 42 -14.40 -2.32 11.62
C LYS A 42 -15.43 -2.84 12.64
N GLN A 43 -15.59 -4.16 12.77
CA GLN A 43 -16.54 -4.75 13.73
C GLN A 43 -16.20 -4.40 15.17
N LYS A 44 -14.91 -4.22 15.49
CA LYS A 44 -14.42 -3.84 16.81
C LYS A 44 -14.31 -2.33 17.02
N GLU A 45 -14.76 -1.52 16.05
CA GLU A 45 -14.66 -0.06 16.07
C GLU A 45 -13.21 0.45 16.25
N VAL A 46 -12.24 -0.31 15.71
CA VAL A 46 -10.82 0.04 15.73
C VAL A 46 -10.45 0.76 14.43
N GLY A 47 -9.93 1.98 14.53
CA GLY A 47 -9.52 2.75 13.37
C GLY A 47 -8.27 2.18 12.70
N VAL A 48 -8.28 2.07 11.37
CA VAL A 48 -7.12 1.60 10.59
C VAL A 48 -6.44 2.78 9.90
N ILE A 49 -5.16 2.98 10.23
CA ILE A 49 -4.28 3.97 9.60
C ILE A 49 -3.34 3.24 8.65
N VAL A 50 -3.49 3.47 7.35
CA VAL A 50 -2.70 2.80 6.33
C VAL A 50 -1.38 3.54 6.09
N ARG A 51 -0.27 2.86 6.35
CA ARG A 51 1.09 3.34 6.05
C ARG A 51 1.66 2.68 4.79
N VAL A 52 2.69 3.30 4.22
CA VAL A 52 3.33 2.90 2.95
C VAL A 52 2.30 2.72 1.81
N PRO A 53 1.34 3.65 1.61
CA PRO A 53 0.27 3.45 0.62
C PRO A 53 0.77 3.43 -0.83
N LEU A 54 1.97 3.98 -1.10
CA LEU A 54 2.58 4.07 -2.42
C LEU A 54 3.75 3.09 -2.64
N ALA A 55 3.90 2.05 -1.79
CA ALA A 55 4.97 1.05 -1.88
C ALA A 55 6.36 1.69 -2.08
N SER A 56 6.72 2.65 -1.20
CA SER A 56 7.99 3.40 -1.24
C SER A 56 8.25 4.15 -2.57
N GLY A 57 7.18 4.45 -3.30
CA GLY A 57 7.18 5.21 -4.55
C GLY A 57 7.00 4.38 -5.82
N LEU A 58 6.99 3.03 -5.74
CA LEU A 58 6.73 2.19 -6.91
C LEU A 58 5.36 2.48 -7.52
N LEU A 59 4.32 2.57 -6.68
CA LEU A 59 2.94 2.85 -7.09
C LEU A 59 2.73 4.33 -7.51
N THR A 60 3.80 5.10 -7.72
CA THR A 60 3.70 6.39 -8.42
C THR A 60 3.79 6.23 -9.95
N GLY A 61 4.27 5.07 -10.43
CA GLY A 61 4.50 4.82 -11.85
C GLY A 61 5.67 5.59 -12.46
N LYS A 62 6.45 6.32 -11.64
CA LYS A 62 7.58 7.17 -12.06
C LYS A 62 8.93 6.47 -12.03
N MET A 63 9.01 5.30 -11.38
CA MET A 63 10.24 4.52 -11.30
C MET A 63 10.42 3.68 -12.57
N THR A 64 11.67 3.47 -12.94
CA THR A 64 12.11 2.65 -14.08
C THR A 64 13.29 1.78 -13.65
N ARG A 65 13.70 0.83 -14.49
CA ARG A 65 14.92 0.02 -14.24
C ARG A 65 16.18 0.86 -14.08
N GLN A 66 16.23 2.05 -14.68
CA GLN A 66 17.35 2.98 -14.60
C GLN A 66 17.26 3.91 -13.38
N THR A 67 16.21 3.81 -12.57
CA THR A 67 16.07 4.62 -11.36
C THR A 67 17.15 4.25 -10.36
N ASN A 68 18.03 5.20 -10.10
CA ASN A 68 19.06 5.11 -9.08
C ASN A 68 18.62 5.91 -7.84
N PHE A 69 18.88 5.34 -6.67
CA PHE A 69 18.62 5.98 -5.39
C PHE A 69 19.93 6.54 -4.84
N ALA A 70 19.85 7.68 -4.14
CA ALA A 70 21.02 8.25 -3.49
C ALA A 70 21.59 7.27 -2.43
N PRO A 71 22.90 7.31 -2.13
CA PRO A 71 23.52 6.38 -1.19
C PRO A 71 22.91 6.41 0.23
N ASP A 72 22.31 7.53 0.62
CA ASP A 72 21.63 7.73 1.90
C ASP A 72 20.12 7.38 1.87
N ASP A 73 19.58 7.03 0.72
CA ASP A 73 18.19 6.63 0.56
C ASP A 73 17.99 5.18 1.00
N HIS A 74 17.05 4.91 1.91
CA HIS A 74 16.73 3.55 2.34
C HIS A 74 16.47 2.56 1.20
N ARG A 75 15.99 3.01 0.04
CA ARG A 75 15.76 2.14 -1.13
C ARG A 75 17.04 1.67 -1.81
N SER A 76 18.17 2.36 -1.61
CA SER A 76 19.46 1.99 -2.18
C SER A 76 20.10 0.85 -1.39
N TYR A 77 20.13 0.95 -0.05
CA TYR A 77 20.77 -0.03 0.83
C TYR A 77 19.80 -1.09 1.37
N ASN A 78 18.49 -0.91 1.26
CA ASN A 78 17.48 -1.87 1.71
C ASN A 78 16.82 -2.66 0.59
N ARG A 79 17.42 -2.71 -0.62
CA ARG A 79 16.90 -3.49 -1.76
C ARG A 79 16.74 -4.99 -1.45
N HIS A 80 17.51 -5.50 -0.48
CA HIS A 80 17.44 -6.87 0.02
C HIS A 80 16.90 -6.98 1.47
N GLY A 81 16.47 -5.87 2.08
CA GLY A 81 15.94 -5.84 3.46
C GLY A 81 16.98 -5.90 4.58
N GLU A 82 18.18 -5.38 4.34
CA GLU A 82 19.34 -5.52 5.23
C GLU A 82 19.41 -4.45 6.34
N ALA A 83 18.65 -3.36 6.24
CA ALA A 83 18.70 -2.21 7.17
C ALA A 83 17.35 -1.83 7.80
N PHE A 84 16.23 -2.09 7.12
CA PHE A 84 14.86 -1.96 7.65
C PHE A 84 14.08 -3.21 7.26
N ASP A 85 12.96 -3.49 7.95
CA ASP A 85 12.12 -4.64 7.60
C ASP A 85 11.78 -4.64 6.10
N ARG A 86 11.86 -5.83 5.49
CA ARG A 86 11.64 -6.01 4.04
C ARG A 86 10.32 -5.39 3.60
N GLY A 87 9.29 -5.48 4.43
CA GLY A 87 7.95 -5.00 4.15
C GLY A 87 7.84 -3.48 3.97
N GLU A 88 8.78 -2.70 4.51
CA GLU A 88 8.72 -1.23 4.42
C GLU A 88 9.32 -0.68 3.12
N THR A 89 10.14 -1.49 2.44
CA THR A 89 10.71 -1.16 1.13
C THR A 89 9.95 -1.92 0.06
N PHE A 90 9.24 -1.20 -0.81
CA PHE A 90 8.50 -1.81 -1.93
C PHE A 90 7.47 -2.86 -1.50
N SER A 91 6.95 -2.76 -0.27
CA SER A 91 6.02 -3.75 0.30
C SER A 91 6.61 -5.16 0.46
N GLY A 92 7.94 -5.30 0.51
CA GLY A 92 8.64 -6.58 0.58
C GLY A 92 8.87 -7.27 -0.75
N VAL A 93 8.55 -6.60 -1.87
CA VAL A 93 8.69 -7.15 -3.22
C VAL A 93 10.03 -6.74 -3.80
N ASP A 94 10.66 -7.63 -4.56
CA ASP A 94 11.84 -7.29 -5.35
C ASP A 94 11.52 -6.22 -6.40
N PHE A 95 12.47 -5.30 -6.64
CA PHE A 95 12.22 -4.10 -7.45
C PHE A 95 11.75 -4.43 -8.87
N GLU A 96 12.34 -5.43 -9.53
CA GLU A 96 11.99 -5.80 -10.90
C GLU A 96 10.58 -6.40 -11.00
N THR A 97 10.19 -7.27 -10.07
CA THR A 97 8.80 -7.78 -10.00
C THR A 97 7.83 -6.64 -9.72
N GLY A 98 8.19 -5.71 -8.82
CA GLY A 98 7.39 -4.51 -8.55
C GLY A 98 7.18 -3.65 -9.79
N LEU A 99 8.24 -3.42 -10.58
CA LEU A 99 8.15 -2.69 -11.85
C LEU A 99 7.28 -3.41 -12.87
N ALA A 100 7.39 -4.74 -12.99
CA ALA A 100 6.53 -5.52 -13.89
C ALA A 100 5.05 -5.38 -13.51
N ALA A 101 4.72 -5.49 -12.22
CA ALA A 101 3.35 -5.29 -11.74
C ALA A 101 2.85 -3.85 -11.96
N VAL A 102 3.71 -2.83 -11.83
CA VAL A 102 3.36 -1.43 -12.15
C VAL A 102 2.97 -1.27 -13.62
N GLU A 103 3.65 -1.95 -14.55
CA GLU A 103 3.31 -1.87 -15.97
C GLU A 103 1.93 -2.49 -16.26
N GLU A 104 1.57 -3.59 -15.61
CA GLU A 104 0.22 -4.17 -15.72
C GLU A 104 -0.88 -3.28 -15.10
N LEU A 105 -0.54 -2.48 -14.09
CA LEU A 105 -1.46 -1.50 -13.52
C LEU A 105 -1.67 -0.27 -14.41
N ARG A 106 -0.71 0.04 -15.31
CA ARG A 106 -0.70 1.29 -16.08
C ARG A 106 -1.94 1.49 -16.95
N PRO A 107 -2.48 0.47 -17.65
CA PRO A 107 -3.71 0.60 -18.42
C PRO A 107 -4.97 0.81 -17.58
N LEU A 108 -4.92 0.52 -16.27
CA LEU A 108 -6.06 0.65 -15.37
C LEU A 108 -6.24 2.07 -14.83
N VAL A 109 -5.25 2.95 -15.01
CA VAL A 109 -5.29 4.33 -14.51
C VAL A 109 -6.43 5.09 -15.19
N PRO A 110 -7.39 5.65 -14.43
CA PRO A 110 -8.49 6.41 -15.00
C PRO A 110 -8.00 7.59 -15.86
N PRO A 111 -8.76 7.98 -16.90
CA PRO A 111 -8.48 9.20 -17.63
C PRO A 111 -8.36 10.40 -16.67
N ASN A 112 -7.36 11.24 -16.87
CA ASN A 112 -7.06 12.42 -16.04
C ASN A 112 -6.66 12.14 -14.57
N ALA A 113 -6.34 10.89 -14.22
CA ALA A 113 -5.74 10.53 -12.94
C ALA A 113 -4.27 10.17 -13.11
N THR A 114 -3.50 10.32 -12.03
CA THR A 114 -2.16 9.73 -11.93
C THR A 114 -2.23 8.33 -11.32
N MET A 115 -1.22 7.49 -11.58
CA MET A 115 -1.07 6.18 -10.93
C MET A 115 -1.09 6.31 -9.39
N ALA A 116 -0.42 7.34 -8.85
CA ALA A 116 -0.42 7.60 -7.41
C ALA A 116 -1.85 7.86 -6.89
N GLN A 117 -2.62 8.71 -7.58
CA GLN A 117 -4.00 8.98 -7.17
C GLN A 117 -4.89 7.75 -7.27
N MET A 118 -4.75 6.92 -8.31
CA MET A 118 -5.46 5.64 -8.40
C MET A 118 -5.09 4.72 -7.23
N ALA A 119 -3.79 4.61 -6.89
CA ALA A 119 -3.32 3.79 -5.77
C ALA A 119 -3.91 4.23 -4.42
N LEU A 120 -3.93 5.54 -4.15
CA LEU A 120 -4.56 6.08 -2.95
C LEU A 120 -6.08 5.88 -2.96
N ARG A 121 -6.74 6.14 -4.10
CA ARG A 121 -8.19 5.96 -4.26
C ARG A 121 -8.60 4.51 -4.03
N TRP A 122 -7.83 3.54 -4.54
CA TRP A 122 -8.06 2.11 -4.33
C TRP A 122 -8.06 1.75 -2.85
N ILE A 123 -7.13 2.29 -2.05
CA ILE A 123 -7.11 2.04 -0.60
C ILE A 123 -8.36 2.61 0.07
N LEU A 124 -8.78 3.82 -0.33
CA LEU A 124 -9.98 4.48 0.21
C LEU A 124 -11.30 3.80 -0.18
N MET A 125 -11.29 2.86 -1.13
CA MET A 125 -12.46 2.05 -1.47
C MET A 125 -12.75 0.95 -0.42
N PHE A 126 -11.84 0.71 0.52
CA PHE A 126 -12.03 -0.28 1.57
C PHE A 126 -12.66 0.35 2.82
N ASP A 127 -13.88 -0.07 3.13
CA ASP A 127 -14.72 0.43 4.23
C ASP A 127 -14.09 0.24 5.63
N GLY A 128 -13.15 -0.70 5.80
CA GLY A 128 -12.38 -0.87 7.04
C GLY A 128 -11.19 0.10 7.19
N VAL A 129 -10.90 0.93 6.19
CA VAL A 129 -9.81 1.92 6.24
C VAL A 129 -10.34 3.25 6.77
N SER A 130 -9.73 3.77 7.83
CA SER A 130 -10.12 5.07 8.41
C SER A 130 -9.32 6.23 7.83
N CYS A 131 -8.03 6.02 7.55
CA CYS A 131 -7.13 7.05 7.04
C CYS A 131 -5.95 6.43 6.29
N ILE A 132 -5.39 7.16 5.33
CA ILE A 132 -4.13 6.85 4.65
C ILE A 132 -3.12 7.96 4.93
N ILE A 133 -1.84 7.60 5.13
CA ILE A 133 -0.76 8.57 5.39
C ILE A 133 0.30 8.55 4.28
N PRO A 134 0.00 9.04 3.05
CA PRO A 134 0.97 9.12 1.98
C PRO A 134 2.04 10.19 2.28
N GLY A 135 3.30 9.88 1.96
CA GLY A 135 4.40 10.83 2.12
C GLY A 135 4.37 11.96 1.08
N ALA A 136 4.84 13.14 1.46
CA ALA A 136 5.06 14.28 0.59
C ALA A 136 6.33 15.02 1.03
N ARG A 137 7.21 15.35 0.09
CA ARG A 137 8.42 16.17 0.32
C ARG A 137 8.26 17.61 -0.17
N ARG A 138 7.24 17.89 -0.97
CA ARG A 138 6.92 19.22 -1.50
C ARG A 138 5.40 19.45 -1.43
N PRO A 139 4.93 20.71 -1.27
CA PRO A 139 3.50 21.02 -1.16
C PRO A 139 2.64 20.43 -2.29
N SER A 140 3.11 20.50 -3.53
CA SER A 140 2.37 19.96 -4.68
C SER A 140 2.10 18.45 -4.59
N GLN A 141 2.95 17.68 -3.89
CA GLN A 141 2.68 16.25 -3.67
C GLN A 141 1.57 16.04 -2.65
N ALA A 142 1.44 16.92 -1.65
CA ALA A 142 0.34 16.87 -0.70
C ALA A 142 -0.98 17.22 -1.40
N GLU A 143 -0.97 18.24 -2.27
CA GLU A 143 -2.10 18.61 -3.13
C GLU A 143 -2.52 17.45 -4.05
N ASP A 144 -1.56 16.82 -4.74
CA ASP A 144 -1.79 15.64 -5.59
C ASP A 144 -2.40 14.47 -4.81
N ASN A 145 -1.89 14.21 -3.59
CA ASN A 145 -2.39 13.15 -2.71
C ASN A 145 -3.83 13.43 -2.27
N ILE A 146 -4.15 14.67 -1.89
CA ILE A 146 -5.50 15.09 -1.51
C ILE A 146 -6.45 14.93 -2.69
N ALA A 147 -6.03 15.30 -3.90
CA ALA A 147 -6.87 15.19 -5.09
C ALA A 147 -7.35 13.75 -5.38
N ALA A 148 -6.67 12.72 -4.86
CA ALA A 148 -7.11 11.33 -4.98
C ALA A 148 -8.51 11.07 -4.38
N VAL A 149 -8.91 11.82 -3.34
CA VAL A 149 -10.24 11.66 -2.71
C VAL A 149 -11.38 12.07 -3.63
N ASN A 150 -11.09 12.97 -4.58
CA ASN A 150 -12.06 13.51 -5.54
C ASN A 150 -12.21 12.63 -6.79
N LEU A 151 -11.40 11.59 -6.94
CA LEU A 151 -11.60 10.63 -8.01
C LEU A 151 -12.93 9.89 -7.80
N PRO A 152 -13.68 9.59 -8.88
CA PRO A 152 -14.80 8.66 -8.79
C PRO A 152 -14.38 7.32 -8.17
N PRO A 153 -15.33 6.56 -7.60
CA PRO A 153 -15.08 5.16 -7.26
C PRO A 153 -14.46 4.41 -8.45
N LEU A 154 -13.44 3.61 -8.18
CA LEU A 154 -12.89 2.71 -9.20
C LEU A 154 -13.96 1.66 -9.55
N SER A 155 -14.00 1.22 -10.81
CA SER A 155 -14.98 0.22 -11.21
C SER A 155 -14.68 -1.14 -10.55
N PRO A 156 -15.69 -2.01 -10.37
CA PRO A 156 -15.46 -3.37 -9.87
C PRO A 156 -14.42 -4.13 -10.70
N GLU A 157 -14.39 -3.94 -12.02
CA GLU A 157 -13.45 -4.58 -12.93
C GLU A 157 -12.02 -4.10 -12.69
N THR A 158 -11.81 -2.80 -12.42
CA THR A 158 -10.51 -2.27 -12.01
C THR A 158 -10.07 -2.87 -10.68
N MET A 159 -10.97 -2.94 -9.69
CA MET A 159 -10.65 -3.53 -8.38
C MET A 159 -10.23 -5.01 -8.51
N GLU A 160 -10.95 -5.79 -9.32
CA GLU A 160 -10.62 -7.20 -9.58
C GLU A 160 -9.32 -7.36 -10.39
N SER A 161 -9.07 -6.46 -11.35
CA SER A 161 -7.81 -6.47 -12.13
C SER A 161 -6.60 -6.21 -11.23
N VAL A 162 -6.70 -5.26 -10.30
CA VAL A 162 -5.65 -4.99 -9.30
C VAL A 162 -5.41 -6.22 -8.42
N LYS A 163 -6.46 -6.91 -7.99
CA LYS A 163 -6.35 -8.16 -7.24
C LYS A 163 -5.69 -9.27 -8.08
N SER A 164 -6.08 -9.41 -9.34
CA SER A 164 -5.51 -10.40 -10.27
C SER A 164 -4.01 -10.19 -10.50
N ILE A 165 -3.57 -8.94 -10.68
CA ILE A 165 -2.15 -8.58 -10.80
C ILE A 165 -1.40 -8.94 -9.51
N TYR A 166 -1.98 -8.65 -8.35
CA TYR A 166 -1.39 -9.04 -7.07
C TYR A 166 -1.26 -10.56 -6.95
N ASP A 167 -2.30 -11.32 -7.31
CA ASP A 167 -2.32 -12.78 -7.25
C ASP A 167 -1.25 -13.39 -8.17
N GLN A 168 -1.08 -12.84 -9.37
CA GLN A 168 -0.13 -13.31 -10.37
C GLN A 168 1.32 -12.98 -10.02
N PHE A 169 1.62 -11.74 -9.62
CA PHE A 169 3.00 -11.28 -9.50
C PHE A 169 3.54 -11.35 -8.06
N LEU A 170 2.67 -11.21 -7.06
CA LEU A 170 3.09 -10.80 -5.72
C LEU A 170 2.67 -11.78 -4.63
N ARG A 171 1.47 -12.37 -4.71
CA ARG A 171 0.88 -13.18 -3.62
C ARG A 171 1.83 -14.28 -3.15
N ALA A 172 2.36 -15.08 -4.06
CA ALA A 172 3.26 -16.19 -3.71
C ALA A 172 4.57 -15.74 -3.04
N LYS A 173 5.00 -14.49 -3.29
CA LYS A 173 6.28 -13.95 -2.77
C LYS A 173 6.12 -13.29 -1.40
N VAL A 174 5.01 -12.58 -1.17
CA VAL A 174 4.89 -11.70 0.01
C VAL A 174 3.68 -11.95 0.89
N HIS A 175 2.63 -12.62 0.40
CA HIS A 175 1.36 -12.69 1.13
C HIS A 175 1.43 -13.52 2.43
N SER A 176 2.24 -14.58 2.45
CA SER A 176 2.43 -15.41 3.66
C SER A 176 3.28 -14.73 4.73
N LEU A 177 4.09 -13.71 4.37
CA LEU A 177 5.01 -13.04 5.27
C LEU A 177 4.31 -12.05 6.21
N TRP A 178 3.16 -11.50 5.78
CA TRP A 178 2.51 -10.34 6.38
C TRP A 178 1.21 -10.67 7.12
#